data_AF-A0A3R6VKR6-F1
#
_entry.id   AF-A0A3R6VKR6-F1
#
_cell.length_a   1.000
_cell.length_b   1.000
_cell.length_c   1.000
_cell.angle_alpha   90.00
_cell.angle_beta   90.00
_cell.angle_gamma   90.00
#
_symmetry.space_group_name_H-M   'P 1'
#
loop_
_entity.id
_entity.type
_entity.pdbx_description
1 polymer ?
#
loop_
_entity_poly.entity_id
_entity_poly.type
_entity_poly.pdbx_seq_one_letter_code
_entity_poly.pdbx_strand_id
1 'polypeptide(L)'
;MKIDENMTFLDSSIQYLIREKVEYLVRKIPKLEYIVLFGSYARMEQTVKSDIDLVFYDLNIFRESDCLFISQIKKEGIILWRQK
;
A
#
# COMPACT_ATOMS: atom_id res chain seq x y z
N MET A 1 5.63 4.82 -8.56
CA MET A 1 5.44 4.46 -7.14
C MET A 1 6.68 4.79 -6.35
N LYS A 2 6.48 5.29 -5.13
CA LYS A 2 7.55 5.48 -4.13
C LYS A 2 7.64 4.24 -3.24
N ILE A 3 8.80 3.99 -2.65
CA ILE A 3 8.99 2.94 -1.62
C ILE A 3 9.19 3.67 -0.30
N ASP A 4 8.33 3.39 0.68
CA ASP A 4 8.50 3.84 2.06
C ASP A 4 7.95 2.78 3.01
N GLU A 5 8.75 1.72 3.23
CA GLU A 5 8.45 0.65 4.18
C GLU A 5 8.46 1.14 5.65
N ASN A 6 8.99 2.36 5.89
CA ASN A 6 9.02 2.98 7.20
C ASN A 6 7.83 3.89 7.48
N MET A 7 7.01 4.20 6.46
CA MET A 7 5.80 5.03 6.58
C MET A 7 6.08 6.41 7.20
N THR A 8 7.21 7.01 6.84
CA THR A 8 7.75 8.23 7.48
C THR A 8 6.84 9.46 7.35
N PHE A 9 5.94 9.46 6.37
CA PHE A 9 4.97 10.54 6.11
C PHE A 9 3.69 10.43 6.95
N LEU A 10 3.52 9.35 7.72
CA LEU A 10 2.36 9.11 8.58
C LEU A 10 2.69 9.41 10.04
N ASP A 11 1.69 9.77 10.84
CA ASP A 11 1.87 9.86 12.28
C ASP A 11 2.05 8.47 12.91
N SER A 12 2.63 8.43 14.12
CA SER A 12 3.00 7.18 14.78
C SER A 12 1.83 6.23 15.04
N SER A 13 0.61 6.75 15.26
CA SER A 13 -0.57 5.93 15.53
C SER A 13 -1.04 5.21 14.27
N ILE A 14 -1.06 5.92 13.14
CA ILE A 14 -1.41 5.34 11.84
C ILE A 14 -0.31 4.39 11.36
N GLN A 15 0.97 4.73 11.56
CA GLN A 15 2.08 3.81 11.28
C GLN A 15 1.89 2.48 12.01
N TYR A 16 1.58 2.52 13.30
CA TYR A 16 1.36 1.32 14.10
C TYR A 16 0.20 0.48 13.56
N LEU A 17 -0.96 1.11 13.32
CA LEU A 17 -2.14 0.45 12.77
C LEU A 17 -1.84 -0.24 11.42
N ILE A 18 -1.17 0.46 10.51
CA ILE A 18 -0.85 -0.09 9.18
C ILE A 18 0.15 -1.23 9.30
N ARG A 19 1.17 -1.13 10.17
CA ARG A 19 2.13 -2.21 10.41
C ARG A 19 1.44 -3.48 10.89
N GLU A 20 0.54 -3.38 11.87
CA GLU A 20 -0.21 -4.54 12.35
C GLU A 20 -1.03 -5.22 11.23
N LYS A 21 -1.65 -4.42 10.34
CA LYS A 21 -2.40 -4.96 9.20
C LYS A 21 -1.50 -5.60 8.14
N VAL A 22 -0.37 -4.96 7.81
CA VAL A 22 0.63 -5.50 6.89
C VAL A 22 1.16 -6.84 7.40
N GLU A 23 1.57 -6.92 8.66
CA GLU A 23 2.06 -8.15 9.28
C GLU A 23 1.00 -9.26 9.28
N TYR A 24 -0.26 -8.91 9.58
CA TYR A 24 -1.36 -9.85 9.48
C TYR A 24 -1.55 -10.40 8.07
N LEU A 25 -1.57 -9.53 7.05
CA LEU A 25 -1.76 -9.93 5.65
C LEU A 25 -0.62 -10.82 5.15
N VAL A 26 0.63 -10.45 5.43
CA VAL A 26 1.82 -11.23 5.06
C VAL A 26 1.75 -12.65 5.67
N ARG A 27 1.31 -12.77 6.93
CA ARG A 27 1.14 -14.08 7.58
C ARG A 27 -0.01 -14.90 7.01
N LYS A 28 -1.08 -14.25 6.55
CA LYS A 28 -2.31 -14.92 6.07
C LYS A 28 -2.28 -15.26 4.58
N ILE A 29 -1.48 -14.57 3.79
CA ILE A 29 -1.40 -14.73 2.34
C ILE A 29 0.06 -15.07 1.98
N PRO A 30 0.45 -16.35 1.96
CA PRO A 30 1.86 -16.74 1.75
C PRO A 30 2.46 -16.35 0.39
N LYS A 31 1.61 -16.10 -0.61
CA LYS A 31 2.01 -15.67 -1.97
C LYS A 31 1.85 -14.15 -2.18
N LEU A 32 1.73 -13.40 -1.09
CA LEU A 32 1.65 -11.95 -1.16
C LEU A 32 3.00 -11.41 -1.64
N GLU A 33 3.02 -10.67 -2.74
CA GLU A 33 4.27 -10.13 -3.28
C GLU A 33 4.45 -8.65 -2.94
N TYR A 34 3.36 -7.86 -2.94
CA TYR A 34 3.39 -6.42 -2.65
C TYR A 34 2.19 -6.00 -1.81
N ILE A 35 2.41 -5.03 -0.93
CA ILE A 35 1.34 -4.24 -0.32
C ILE A 35 1.58 -2.77 -0.64
N VAL A 36 0.57 -2.12 -1.20
CA VAL A 36 0.62 -0.73 -1.66
C VAL A 36 -0.45 0.05 -0.92
N LEU A 37 -0.05 1.16 -0.30
CA LEU A 37 -0.96 2.20 0.16
C LEU A 37 -1.37 3.04 -1.05
N PHE A 38 -2.67 3.26 -1.20
CA PHE A 38 -3.22 4.19 -2.20
C PHE A 38 -4.30 5.07 -1.56
N GLY A 39 -5.01 5.86 -2.38
CA GLY A 39 -6.07 6.73 -1.89
C GLY A 39 -5.53 7.97 -1.17
N SER A 40 -6.35 8.55 -0.29
CA SER A 40 -6.07 9.87 0.30
C SER A 40 -4.81 9.88 1.17
N TYR A 41 -4.53 8.79 1.89
CA TYR A 41 -3.33 8.68 2.72
C TYR A 41 -2.04 8.66 1.89
N ALA A 42 -2.03 8.01 0.72
CA ALA A 42 -0.87 8.02 -0.17
C ALA A 42 -0.61 9.40 -0.79
N ARG A 43 -1.66 10.20 -0.98
CA ARG A 43 -1.57 11.59 -1.49
C ARG A 43 -1.41 12.64 -0.41
N MET A 44 -1.44 12.26 0.87
CA MET A 44 -1.43 13.20 2.01
C MET A 44 -2.64 14.16 2.01
N GLU A 45 -3.79 13.69 1.51
CA GLU A 45 -5.06 14.42 1.39
C GLU A 45 -6.14 13.85 2.33
N GLN A 46 -5.75 13.02 3.30
CA GLN A 46 -6.67 12.39 4.23
C GLN A 46 -7.34 13.40 5.18
N THR A 47 -8.55 13.06 5.60
CA THR A 47 -9.28 13.74 6.68
C THR A 47 -9.47 12.79 7.85
N VAL A 48 -9.97 13.30 8.98
CA VAL A 48 -10.31 12.47 10.15
C VAL A 48 -11.37 11.38 9.89
N LYS A 49 -12.09 11.46 8.76
CA LYS A 49 -13.09 10.47 8.34
C LYS A 49 -12.60 9.57 7.20
N SER A 50 -11.35 9.72 6.77
CA SER A 50 -10.81 8.95 5.67
C SER A 50 -10.51 7.51 6.10
N ASP A 51 -10.85 6.57 5.23
CA ASP A 51 -10.42 5.18 5.35
C ASP A 51 -8.97 5.02 4.88
N ILE A 52 -8.36 3.89 5.24
CA ILE A 52 -7.03 3.49 4.77
C ILE A 52 -7.20 2.48 3.64
N ASP A 53 -6.77 2.87 2.45
CA ASP A 53 -6.88 2.02 1.27
C ASP A 53 -5.57 1.26 1.01
N LEU A 54 -5.62 -0.07 1.16
CA LEU A 54 -4.52 -0.98 0.84
C LEU A 54 -4.89 -1.86 -0.33
N VAL A 55 -3.96 -2.08 -1.26
CA VAL A 55 -4.09 -3.18 -2.21
C VAL A 55 -2.84 -4.04 -2.26
N PHE A 56 -3.08 -5.31 -2.58
CA PHE A 56 -2.08 -6.32 -2.77
C PHE A 56 -2.26 -7.00 -4.12
N TYR A 57 -1.14 -7.35 -4.75
CA TYR A 57 -1.12 -7.93 -6.09
C TYR A 57 0.03 -8.91 -6.25
N ASP A 58 -0.15 -9.82 -7.21
CA ASP A 58 0.94 -10.49 -7.90
C ASP A 58 1.69 -9.48 -8.79
N LEU A 59 3.03 -9.52 -8.77
CA LEU A 59 3.90 -8.57 -9.46
C LEU A 59 3.74 -8.63 -10.97
N ASN A 60 3.54 -9.83 -11.53
CA ASN A 60 3.42 -9.99 -12.98
C ASN A 60 2.10 -9.37 -13.44
N ILE A 61 1.00 -9.70 -12.75
CA ILE A 61 -0.32 -9.09 -13.01
C ILE A 61 -0.25 -7.57 -12.86
N PHE A 62 0.39 -7.07 -11.80
CA PHE A 62 0.51 -5.63 -11.56
C PHE A 62 1.33 -4.94 -12.65
N ARG A 63 2.47 -5.51 -13.06
CA ARG A 63 3.34 -4.94 -14.09
C ARG A 63 2.66 -4.87 -15.44
N GLU A 64 2.02 -5.95 -15.85
CA GLU A 64 1.42 -6.11 -17.17
C GLU A 64 0.08 -5.39 -17.31
N SER A 65 -0.62 -5.13 -16.20
CA SER A 65 -1.91 -4.44 -16.26
C SER A 65 -1.78 -2.98 -16.71
N ASP A 66 -2.58 -2.64 -17.72
CA ASP A 66 -2.73 -1.32 -18.32
C ASP A 66 -4.05 -0.63 -17.91
N CYS A 67 -4.86 -1.25 -17.06
CA CYS A 67 -6.15 -0.68 -16.68
C CYS A 67 -5.97 0.63 -15.90
N LEU A 68 -6.97 1.52 -16.01
CA LEU A 68 -6.90 2.86 -15.44
C LEU A 68 -6.61 2.85 -13.93
N PHE A 69 -7.24 1.91 -13.20
CA PHE A 69 -7.05 1.76 -11.76
C PHE A 69 -5.59 1.42 -11.39
N ILE A 70 -5.00 0.43 -12.07
CA ILE A 70 -3.62 0.03 -11.81
C ILE A 70 -2.64 1.12 -12.25
N SER A 71 -2.90 1.78 -13.37
CA SER A 71 -2.14 2.96 -13.82
C SER A 71 -2.10 4.06 -12.77
N GLN A 72 -3.22 4.32 -12.09
CA GLN A 72 -3.29 5.30 -11.02
C GLN A 72 -2.49 4.89 -9.78
N ILE A 73 -2.56 3.63 -9.38
CA ILE A 73 -1.76 3.10 -8.27
C ILE A 73 -0.27 3.14 -8.60
N LYS A 74 0.12 2.81 -9.84
CA LYS A 74 1.52 2.95 -10.31
C LYS A 74 2.02 4.39 -10.20
N LYS A 75 1.14 5.37 -10.41
CA LYS A 75 1.46 6.80 -10.32
C LYS A 75 1.55 7.29 -8.87
N GLU A 76 0.55 6.98 -8.04
CA GLU A 76 0.33 7.65 -6.74
C GLU A 76 0.60 6.75 -5.52
N GLY A 77 0.64 5.44 -5.72
CA GLY A 77 0.80 4.48 -4.63
C GLY A 77 2.18 4.51 -3.97
N ILE A 78 2.20 4.08 -2.72
CA ILE A 78 3.40 3.92 -1.90
C ILE A 78 3.54 2.44 -1.53
N ILE A 79 4.67 1.82 -1.90
CA ILE A 79 4.98 0.45 -1.49
C ILE A 79 5.32 0.47 -0.01
N LEU A 80 4.53 -0.27 0.76
CA LEU A 80 4.72 -0.46 2.21
C LEU A 80 5.47 -1.75 2.54
N TRP A 81 5.34 -2.75 1.67
CA TRP A 81 6.01 -4.04 1.82
C TRP A 81 6.17 -4.71 0.46
N ARG A 82 7.26 -5.46 0.30
CA ARG A 82 7.49 -6.37 -0.83
C ARG A 82 8.15 -7.66 -0.34
N GLN A 83 7.81 -8.78 -0.97
CA GLN A 83 8.50 -10.04 -0.73
C GLN A 83 9.95 -9.90 -1.21
N LYS A 84 10.89 -10.34 -0.36
CA LYS A 84 12.33 -10.34 -0.65
C LYS A 84 12.76 -11.64 -1.31
#